data_AF-A0A1H8VBV8-F1
#
_entry.id   AF-A0A1H8VBV8-F1
#
_cell.length_a   1.000
_cell.length_b   1.000
_cell.length_c   1.000
_cell.angle_alpha   90.00
_cell.angle_beta   90.00
_cell.angle_gamma   90.00
#
_symmetry.space_group_name_H-M   'P 1'
#
loop_
_entity.id
_entity.type
_entity.pdbx_description
1 polymer ?
#
loop_
_entity_poly.entity_id
_entity_poly.type
_entity_poly.pdbx_seq_one_letter_code
_entity_poly.pdbx_strand_id
1 'polypeptide(L)'
;MLLRLILACLCVAAATAAARAAEPPLSALTLVGAPRTVFKAGRDACDGHDVPDAPARAVREADGGIALFGMHYRNRALRGRDFDSLKLDCTVVLDSAFKPEPEAFDDRTWITATWTEDGRRIEALLHEEYHADEHGRCRTTGVLACWYNAVLAARSTDGGRSFTRATPPTVVAAAPFRQEVEQGRHRGFFNPSNIVADGRYRYFYASTTGWAGQPFGVCLFRSDEPSDPARWRAYDGKDFSARFPNPYLKGAKPTGACAPVAPFPAPVGSVSRHRGTGAWIAVFQAASGGVFPRSGIYWSTSRDLLAWDAPRLLIAGSTLYDDPCGAGGELVSYPSLIDPAAPGRNFDTVGDTATLFYVTLRTKGCEITSERDLMRRAVTIKVWP
;
A
#
# COMPACT_ATOMS: atom_id res chain seq x y z
N MET A 1 -57.42 31.43 -42.39
CA MET A 1 -57.29 30.22 -41.55
C MET A 1 -55.88 29.65 -41.75
N LEU A 2 -55.35 28.88 -40.79
CA LEU A 2 -53.96 28.40 -40.71
C LEU A 2 -52.88 29.50 -40.61
N LEU A 3 -52.37 29.66 -39.39
CA LEU A 3 -51.13 30.36 -39.06
C LEU A 3 -49.94 29.41 -39.31
N ARG A 4 -48.85 29.87 -39.92
CA ARG A 4 -47.60 29.08 -40.05
C ARG A 4 -46.59 29.52 -38.99
N LEU A 5 -46.35 28.67 -37.98
CA LEU A 5 -45.18 28.80 -37.11
C LEU A 5 -43.95 28.26 -37.84
N ILE A 6 -42.83 28.98 -37.77
CA ILE A 6 -41.49 28.47 -38.09
C ILE A 6 -40.79 28.22 -36.75
N LEU A 7 -40.54 26.94 -36.44
CA LEU A 7 -39.87 26.55 -35.20
C LEU A 7 -38.37 26.41 -35.45
N ALA A 8 -37.57 27.35 -34.95
CA ALA A 8 -36.12 27.32 -35.07
C ALA A 8 -35.50 26.43 -33.99
N CYS A 9 -35.03 25.24 -34.36
CA CYS A 9 -34.29 24.36 -33.45
C CYS A 9 -32.87 24.91 -33.20
N LEU A 10 -32.67 25.56 -32.04
CA LEU A 10 -31.31 25.80 -31.53
C LEU A 10 -30.74 24.48 -30.99
N CYS A 11 -29.91 23.82 -31.80
CA CYS A 11 -29.06 22.73 -31.33
C CYS A 11 -27.96 23.28 -30.42
N VAL A 12 -28.24 23.39 -29.12
CA VAL A 12 -27.23 23.72 -28.11
C VAL A 12 -26.26 22.54 -27.99
N ALA A 13 -25.14 22.62 -28.70
CA ALA A 13 -24.05 21.66 -28.61
C ALA A 13 -23.39 21.78 -27.23
N ALA A 14 -23.82 20.93 -26.29
CA ALA A 14 -23.22 20.82 -24.97
C ALA A 14 -21.80 20.27 -25.10
N ALA A 15 -20.83 21.17 -25.26
CA ALA A 15 -19.41 20.83 -25.30
C ALA A 15 -18.96 20.29 -23.93
N THR A 16 -19.03 18.97 -23.76
CA THR A 16 -18.43 18.28 -22.62
C THR A 16 -16.92 18.43 -22.71
N ALA A 17 -16.39 19.47 -22.07
CA ALA A 17 -14.97 19.66 -21.90
C ALA A 17 -14.41 18.45 -21.13
N ALA A 18 -13.74 17.54 -21.85
CA ALA A 18 -12.97 16.49 -21.22
C ALA A 18 -11.95 17.15 -20.30
N ALA A 19 -12.01 16.86 -19.00
CA ALA A 19 -11.11 17.44 -18.02
C ALA A 19 -9.68 17.06 -18.38
N ARG A 20 -8.93 18.03 -18.91
CA ARG A 20 -7.54 17.83 -19.34
C ARG A 20 -6.74 17.54 -18.06
N ALA A 21 -6.19 16.33 -17.96
CA ALA A 21 -5.45 15.89 -16.78
C ALA A 21 -4.41 16.95 -16.39
N ALA A 22 -4.47 17.40 -15.14
CA ALA A 22 -3.71 18.57 -14.71
C ALA A 22 -2.24 18.18 -14.55
N GLU A 23 -1.34 18.94 -15.18
CA GLU A 23 0.08 18.63 -15.22
C GLU A 23 0.66 18.45 -13.81
N PRO A 24 1.37 17.35 -13.50
CA PRO A 24 1.89 17.08 -12.17
C PRO A 24 2.72 18.25 -11.61
N PRO A 25 2.61 18.57 -10.32
CA PRO A 25 3.33 19.70 -9.74
C PRO A 25 4.79 19.32 -9.52
N LEU A 26 5.70 20.20 -9.93
CA LEU A 26 7.13 20.07 -9.62
C LEU A 26 7.33 19.98 -8.09
N SER A 27 8.20 19.08 -7.65
CA SER A 27 8.49 18.89 -6.23
C SER A 27 9.94 18.54 -5.93
N ALA A 28 10.36 18.87 -4.71
CA ALA A 28 11.65 18.53 -4.14
C ALA A 28 11.45 17.96 -2.73
N LEU A 29 11.92 16.73 -2.51
CA LEU A 29 12.09 16.14 -1.18
C LEU A 29 13.59 16.08 -0.88
N THR A 30 14.01 16.62 0.26
CA THR A 30 15.42 16.65 0.67
C THR A 30 15.59 16.01 2.05
N LEU A 31 16.51 15.06 2.16
CA LEU A 31 16.82 14.39 3.42
C LEU A 31 17.64 15.29 4.35
N VAL A 32 17.19 15.43 5.59
CA VAL A 32 17.82 16.28 6.61
C VAL A 32 18.42 15.43 7.72
N GLY A 33 19.63 15.79 8.16
CA GLY A 33 20.36 15.10 9.22
C GLY A 33 20.77 13.66 8.87
N ALA A 34 21.19 12.90 9.89
CA ALA A 34 21.46 11.47 9.80
C ALA A 34 20.17 10.65 10.01
N PRO A 35 20.06 9.42 9.48
CA PRO A 35 18.97 8.51 9.84
C PRO A 35 19.07 8.09 11.31
N ARG A 36 17.92 7.84 11.94
CA ARG A 36 17.78 7.35 13.32
C ARG A 36 17.03 6.02 13.33
N THR A 37 17.50 5.05 14.09
CA THR A 37 16.78 3.79 14.31
C THR A 37 15.52 4.02 15.15
N VAL A 38 14.43 3.37 14.76
CA VAL A 38 13.16 3.28 15.50
C VAL A 38 13.03 1.91 16.16
N PHE A 39 13.40 0.85 15.42
CA PHE A 39 13.41 -0.53 15.89
C PHE A 39 14.65 -1.25 15.35
N LYS A 40 15.29 -2.07 16.17
CA LYS A 40 16.42 -2.93 15.83
C LYS A 40 16.12 -4.37 16.23
N ALA A 41 16.05 -5.28 15.26
CA ALA A 41 15.61 -6.67 15.50
C ALA A 41 16.38 -7.35 16.65
N GLY A 42 17.72 -7.35 16.60
CA GLY A 42 18.58 -7.93 17.64
C GLY A 42 18.65 -7.18 18.99
N ARG A 43 17.71 -6.26 19.27
CA ARG A 43 17.62 -5.49 20.53
C ARG A 43 16.19 -5.31 21.03
N ASP A 44 15.26 -5.05 20.12
CA ASP A 44 13.89 -4.61 20.43
C ASP A 44 12.82 -5.66 20.15
N ALA A 45 13.19 -6.80 19.55
CA ALA A 45 12.27 -7.91 19.31
C ALA A 45 11.82 -8.59 20.61
N CYS A 46 10.57 -9.04 20.65
CA CYS A 46 9.95 -9.70 21.79
C CYS A 46 10.27 -11.19 21.86
N ASP A 47 10.31 -11.87 20.71
CA ASP A 47 10.64 -13.30 20.61
C ASP A 47 11.56 -13.63 19.41
N GLY A 48 12.34 -12.65 18.95
CA GLY A 48 13.35 -12.82 17.89
C GLY A 48 12.79 -12.92 16.47
N HIS A 49 11.47 -13.08 16.30
CA HIS A 49 10.78 -13.11 15.01
C HIS A 49 10.20 -11.76 14.59
N ASP A 50 10.40 -10.70 15.37
CA ASP A 50 9.93 -9.35 15.06
C ASP A 50 10.85 -8.66 14.07
N VAL A 51 10.42 -8.61 12.81
CA VAL A 51 11.13 -7.92 11.74
C VAL A 51 10.22 -6.90 11.05
N PRO A 52 10.71 -5.69 10.71
CA PRO A 52 10.01 -4.79 9.80
C PRO A 52 9.92 -5.41 8.40
N ASP A 53 8.69 -5.53 7.90
CA ASP A 53 8.39 -6.28 6.67
C ASP A 53 7.21 -5.69 5.87
N ALA A 54 6.74 -4.51 6.26
CA ALA A 54 5.80 -3.70 5.48
C ALA A 54 6.07 -2.20 5.72
N PRO A 55 5.62 -1.30 4.82
CA PRO A 55 5.84 0.13 5.01
C PRO A 55 5.09 0.64 6.25
N ALA A 56 5.75 1.46 7.06
CA ALA A 56 5.22 1.90 8.35
C ALA A 56 3.84 2.57 8.23
N ARG A 57 2.86 2.13 9.04
CA ARG A 57 1.48 2.66 9.10
C ARG A 57 1.16 3.15 10.50
N ALA A 58 1.10 4.46 10.69
CA ALA A 58 0.74 5.06 11.97
C ALA A 58 -0.76 5.40 12.05
N VAL A 59 -1.33 5.25 13.24
CA VAL A 59 -2.66 5.75 13.61
C VAL A 59 -2.62 6.46 14.96
N ARG A 60 -3.41 7.52 15.09
CA ARG A 60 -3.58 8.27 16.34
C ARG A 60 -4.77 7.73 17.11
N GLU A 61 -4.51 7.11 18.26
CA GLU A 61 -5.49 6.48 19.15
C GLU A 61 -6.47 7.50 19.75
N ALA A 62 -7.57 7.00 20.31
CA ALA A 62 -8.61 7.82 20.94
C ALA A 62 -8.07 8.73 22.06
N ASP A 63 -7.04 8.28 22.80
CA ASP A 63 -6.38 9.04 23.88
C ASP A 63 -5.23 9.95 23.40
N GLY A 64 -5.02 10.05 22.09
CA GLY A 64 -3.94 10.82 21.46
C GLY A 64 -2.61 10.07 21.31
N GLY A 65 -2.47 8.86 21.84
CA GLY A 65 -1.32 7.98 21.61
C GLY A 65 -1.13 7.61 20.13
N ILE A 66 0.02 7.01 19.81
CA ILE A 66 0.35 6.53 18.47
C ILE A 66 0.55 5.01 18.52
N ALA A 67 -0.15 4.31 17.64
CA ALA A 67 0.16 2.91 17.28
C ALA A 67 0.72 2.89 15.85
N LEU A 68 1.79 2.14 15.62
CA LEU A 68 2.47 2.00 14.33
C LEU A 68 2.63 0.51 13.96
N PHE A 69 2.09 0.14 12.80
CA PHE A 69 2.20 -1.19 12.18
C PHE A 69 3.22 -1.15 11.02
N GLY A 70 3.56 -2.31 10.46
CA GLY A 70 4.66 -2.47 9.49
C GLY A 70 5.67 -3.58 9.85
N MET A 71 5.39 -4.34 10.91
CA MET A 71 6.17 -5.49 11.35
C MET A 71 5.80 -6.76 10.57
N HIS A 72 6.20 -7.92 11.08
CA HIS A 72 6.06 -9.26 10.50
C HIS A 72 4.60 -9.77 10.48
N TYR A 73 4.35 -10.89 9.79
CA TYR A 73 3.02 -11.53 9.68
C TYR A 73 2.40 -11.95 11.03
N ARG A 74 3.20 -12.01 12.09
CA ARG A 74 2.74 -12.10 13.48
C ARG A 74 2.62 -10.68 14.03
N ASN A 75 1.51 -10.03 13.69
CA ASN A 75 1.41 -8.58 13.78
C ASN A 75 1.47 -8.09 15.23
N ARG A 76 2.39 -7.18 15.49
CA ARG A 76 2.52 -6.39 16.72
C ARG A 76 2.56 -4.90 16.36
N ALA A 77 2.27 -4.04 17.33
CA ALA A 77 2.28 -2.59 17.15
C ALA A 77 3.46 -1.97 17.89
N LEU A 78 4.16 -1.02 17.27
CA LEU A 78 4.96 -0.06 18.03
C LEU A 78 4.02 0.98 18.66
N ARG A 79 4.15 1.25 19.95
CA ARG A 79 3.27 2.18 20.70
C ARG A 79 4.08 3.23 21.44
N GLY A 80 3.55 4.45 21.53
CA GLY A 80 4.20 5.60 22.16
C GLY A 80 3.28 6.82 22.25
N ARG A 81 3.76 7.89 22.89
CA ARG A 81 3.05 9.19 22.92
C ARG A 81 3.36 10.05 21.70
N ASP A 82 4.49 9.79 21.06
CA ASP A 82 5.03 10.47 19.88
C ASP A 82 5.93 9.47 19.10
N PHE A 83 6.48 9.92 17.97
CA PHE A 83 7.38 9.09 17.14
C PHE A 83 8.80 8.91 17.71
N ASP A 84 9.11 9.54 18.84
CA ASP A 84 10.40 9.44 19.54
C ASP A 84 10.37 8.45 20.73
N SER A 85 9.17 8.17 21.24
CA SER A 85 8.89 7.27 22.36
C SER A 85 8.33 5.90 21.94
N LEU A 86 8.19 5.63 20.63
CA LEU A 86 7.72 4.35 20.09
C LEU A 86 8.59 3.17 20.57
N LYS A 87 7.94 2.13 21.10
CA LYS A 87 8.52 0.82 21.42
C LYS A 87 7.59 -0.29 20.96
N LEU A 88 8.14 -1.47 20.62
CA LEU A 88 7.31 -2.62 20.28
C LEU A 88 6.49 -3.08 21.51
N ASP A 89 5.18 -3.17 21.34
CA ASP A 89 4.29 -3.88 22.26
C ASP A 89 4.30 -5.36 21.89
N CYS A 90 4.66 -6.23 22.85
CA CYS A 90 4.75 -7.66 22.60
C CYS A 90 3.39 -8.36 22.45
N THR A 91 2.30 -7.64 22.72
CA THR A 91 0.92 -8.08 22.47
C THR A 91 0.70 -8.28 20.96
N VAL A 92 0.46 -9.53 20.55
CA VAL A 92 0.10 -9.84 19.15
C VAL A 92 -1.32 -9.33 18.90
N VAL A 93 -1.45 -8.40 17.95
CA VAL A 93 -2.73 -7.74 17.61
C VAL A 93 -3.49 -8.49 16.51
N LEU A 94 -2.78 -9.25 15.67
CA LEU A 94 -3.34 -10.13 14.65
C LEU A 94 -2.33 -11.23 14.32
N ASP A 95 -2.59 -12.47 14.73
CA ASP A 95 -1.74 -13.61 14.40
C ASP A 95 -2.17 -14.27 13.07
N SER A 96 -1.23 -14.93 12.40
CA SER A 96 -1.46 -15.62 11.13
C SER A 96 -1.56 -17.13 11.39
N ALA A 97 -2.59 -17.79 10.84
CA ALA A 97 -2.96 -19.13 11.26
C ALA A 97 -2.32 -20.29 10.47
N PHE A 98 -1.52 -20.01 9.44
CA PHE A 98 -0.86 -21.01 8.58
C PHE A 98 -1.81 -22.09 8.02
N LYS A 99 -3.04 -21.68 7.64
CA LYS A 99 -4.07 -22.63 7.21
C LYS A 99 -3.75 -23.21 5.83
N PRO A 100 -3.76 -24.55 5.65
CA PRO A 100 -3.54 -25.17 4.35
C PRO A 100 -4.72 -25.00 3.39
N GLU A 101 -5.90 -24.60 3.84
CA GLU A 101 -7.06 -24.27 2.99
C GLU A 101 -6.92 -22.86 2.37
N PRO A 102 -6.64 -22.71 1.05
CA PRO A 102 -6.44 -21.39 0.45
C PRO A 102 -7.74 -20.56 0.36
N GLU A 103 -8.92 -21.17 0.52
CA GLU A 103 -10.18 -20.44 0.69
C GLU A 103 -10.32 -19.74 2.05
N ALA A 104 -9.46 -20.06 3.03
CA ALA A 104 -9.50 -19.51 4.37
C ALA A 104 -8.71 -18.20 4.52
N PHE A 105 -7.87 -17.83 3.54
CA PHE A 105 -7.09 -16.58 3.47
C PHE A 105 -6.40 -16.21 4.81
N ASP A 106 -5.66 -17.17 5.37
CA ASP A 106 -5.07 -17.09 6.71
C ASP A 106 -3.83 -18.00 6.81
N ASP A 107 -2.96 -17.94 5.78
CA ASP A 107 -1.61 -18.52 5.84
C ASP A 107 -0.64 -17.53 6.50
N ARG A 108 -0.24 -16.46 5.80
CA ARG A 108 0.52 -15.32 6.35
C ARG A 108 -0.18 -14.00 6.02
N THR A 109 -0.28 -13.08 6.99
CA THR A 109 -0.97 -11.80 6.80
C THR A 109 -0.32 -10.62 7.52
N TRP A 110 -0.18 -9.48 6.86
CA TRP A 110 0.41 -8.25 7.40
C TRP A 110 -0.62 -7.11 7.40
N ILE A 111 -0.70 -6.33 8.48
CA ILE A 111 -1.48 -5.08 8.53
C ILE A 111 -0.74 -4.01 7.71
N THR A 112 -1.12 -3.90 6.45
CA THR A 112 -0.45 -3.04 5.45
C THR A 112 -1.15 -1.73 5.15
N ALA A 113 -2.40 -1.54 5.55
CA ALA A 113 -3.03 -0.22 5.60
C ALA A 113 -4.03 -0.14 6.74
N THR A 114 -4.29 1.07 7.22
CA THR A 114 -5.23 1.36 8.32
C THR A 114 -6.02 2.63 8.05
N TRP A 115 -7.28 2.66 8.48
CA TRP A 115 -8.10 3.87 8.51
C TRP A 115 -8.98 3.93 9.77
N THR A 116 -9.00 5.08 10.43
CA THR A 116 -9.89 5.38 11.56
C THR A 116 -10.35 6.84 11.53
N GLU A 117 -11.62 7.07 11.87
CA GLU A 117 -12.20 8.41 12.07
C GLU A 117 -12.18 8.80 13.57
N ASP A 118 -12.22 7.82 14.49
CA ASP A 118 -12.41 8.03 15.94
C ASP A 118 -11.22 7.63 16.83
N GLY A 119 -10.25 6.86 16.32
CA GLY A 119 -9.13 6.32 17.09
C GLY A 119 -9.48 5.12 17.98
N ARG A 120 -10.68 4.55 17.85
CA ARG A 120 -11.13 3.33 18.56
C ARG A 120 -11.41 2.20 17.57
N ARG A 121 -12.21 2.50 16.53
CA ARG A 121 -12.53 1.60 15.44
C ARG A 121 -11.54 1.82 14.32
N ILE A 122 -10.76 0.78 14.00
CA ILE A 122 -9.72 0.84 12.97
C ILE A 122 -10.03 -0.22 11.94
N GLU A 123 -10.35 0.22 10.73
CA GLU A 123 -10.43 -0.66 9.57
C GLU A 123 -9.00 -0.89 9.05
N ALA A 124 -8.66 -2.12 8.69
CA ALA A 124 -7.35 -2.48 8.18
C ALA A 124 -7.46 -3.22 6.84
N LEU A 125 -6.52 -2.93 5.94
CA LEU A 125 -6.25 -3.77 4.77
C LEU A 125 -5.08 -4.69 5.10
N LEU A 126 -5.30 -5.98 4.89
CA LEU A 126 -4.25 -6.98 5.01
C LEU A 126 -3.65 -7.26 3.64
N HIS A 127 -2.33 -7.35 3.58
CA HIS A 127 -1.63 -8.11 2.56
C HIS A 127 -1.61 -9.56 3.03
N GLU A 128 -2.21 -10.45 2.26
CA GLU A 128 -2.22 -11.90 2.53
C GLU A 128 -1.36 -12.63 1.51
N GLU A 129 -0.59 -13.58 2.02
CA GLU A 129 0.25 -14.48 1.26
C GLU A 129 -0.08 -15.92 1.62
N TYR A 130 -0.27 -16.74 0.60
CA TYR A 130 -0.44 -18.18 0.69
C TYR A 130 0.72 -18.88 -0.04
N HIS A 131 1.57 -19.59 0.72
CA HIS A 131 2.76 -20.27 0.21
C HIS A 131 2.47 -21.75 -0.07
N ALA A 132 1.97 -22.02 -1.27
CA ALA A 132 1.44 -23.32 -1.66
C ALA A 132 2.45 -24.48 -1.65
N ASP A 133 3.74 -24.18 -1.71
CA ASP A 133 4.84 -25.13 -1.61
C ASP A 133 5.00 -25.69 -0.20
N GLU A 134 4.79 -24.88 0.83
CA GLU A 134 4.80 -25.35 2.24
C GLU A 134 3.60 -26.25 2.55
N HIS A 135 2.46 -25.97 1.90
CA HIS A 135 1.20 -26.72 2.07
C HIS A 135 1.04 -27.92 1.12
N GLY A 136 2.07 -28.27 0.35
CA GLY A 136 2.05 -29.41 -0.59
C GLY A 136 1.04 -29.27 -1.74
N ARG A 137 0.57 -28.05 -2.02
CA ARG A 137 -0.49 -27.72 -2.99
C ARG A 137 0.02 -27.00 -4.25
N CYS A 138 1.34 -26.97 -4.44
CA CYS A 138 1.98 -26.45 -5.63
C CYS A 138 2.38 -27.57 -6.60
N ARG A 139 2.08 -27.41 -7.90
CA ARG A 139 2.42 -28.35 -8.98
C ARG A 139 3.80 -28.10 -9.61
N THR A 140 4.58 -27.22 -8.98
CA THR A 140 5.93 -26.80 -9.39
C THR A 140 6.74 -26.50 -8.12
N THR A 141 8.05 -26.32 -8.23
CA THR A 141 8.92 -25.99 -7.10
C THR A 141 9.23 -24.50 -7.04
N GLY A 142 9.56 -24.02 -5.83
CA GLY A 142 10.09 -22.67 -5.56
C GLY A 142 9.02 -21.65 -5.13
N VAL A 143 9.31 -20.94 -4.04
CA VAL A 143 8.42 -19.96 -3.38
C VAL A 143 7.72 -19.02 -4.36
N LEU A 144 8.47 -18.27 -5.18
CA LEU A 144 7.92 -17.37 -6.20
C LEU A 144 6.94 -18.06 -7.16
N ALA A 145 7.19 -19.33 -7.50
CA ALA A 145 6.34 -20.08 -8.40
C ALA A 145 5.00 -20.48 -7.75
N CYS A 146 4.95 -20.56 -6.42
CA CYS A 146 3.85 -21.13 -5.63
C CYS A 146 3.02 -20.09 -4.84
N TRP A 147 3.62 -18.98 -4.46
CA TRP A 147 3.06 -17.85 -3.71
C TRP A 147 1.82 -17.21 -4.38
N TYR A 148 0.68 -17.21 -3.69
CA TYR A 148 -0.60 -16.63 -4.13
C TYR A 148 -1.02 -15.54 -3.12
N ASN A 149 -1.65 -14.45 -3.59
CA ASN A 149 -1.89 -13.27 -2.74
C ASN A 149 -3.29 -12.68 -2.90
N ALA A 150 -3.81 -12.10 -1.81
CA ALA A 150 -4.99 -11.25 -1.81
C ALA A 150 -4.84 -10.02 -0.91
N VAL A 151 -5.61 -8.97 -1.20
CA VAL A 151 -5.89 -7.89 -0.25
C VAL A 151 -7.19 -8.24 0.47
N LEU A 152 -7.12 -8.36 1.79
CA LEU A 152 -8.27 -8.63 2.67
C LEU A 152 -8.63 -7.41 3.51
N ALA A 153 -9.75 -7.48 4.21
CA ALA A 153 -10.09 -6.54 5.27
C ALA A 153 -10.17 -7.20 6.65
N ALA A 154 -9.72 -6.47 7.66
CA ALA A 154 -9.85 -6.79 9.09
C ALA A 154 -10.25 -5.55 9.89
N ARG A 155 -10.73 -5.74 11.12
CA ARG A 155 -11.23 -4.64 11.97
C ARG A 155 -10.79 -4.78 13.43
N SER A 156 -10.31 -3.67 14.00
CA SER A 156 -10.23 -3.44 15.44
C SER A 156 -11.40 -2.59 15.92
N THR A 157 -11.85 -2.82 17.16
CA THR A 157 -12.83 -2.01 17.89
C THR A 157 -12.27 -1.46 19.22
N ASP A 158 -10.98 -1.67 19.49
CA ASP A 158 -10.31 -1.49 20.79
C ASP A 158 -9.04 -0.61 20.73
N GLY A 159 -8.87 0.19 19.67
CA GLY A 159 -7.68 1.01 19.46
C GLY A 159 -6.48 0.22 18.91
N GLY A 160 -6.73 -0.84 18.14
CA GLY A 160 -5.72 -1.69 17.52
C GLY A 160 -4.97 -2.58 18.53
N ARG A 161 -5.61 -2.97 19.64
CA ARG A 161 -5.09 -3.97 20.58
C ARG A 161 -5.38 -5.39 20.08
N SER A 162 -6.50 -5.56 19.36
CA SER A 162 -6.81 -6.73 18.56
C SER A 162 -7.46 -6.33 17.23
N PHE A 163 -7.21 -7.10 16.19
CA PHE A 163 -7.92 -7.04 14.91
C PHE A 163 -8.58 -8.40 14.63
N THR A 164 -9.74 -8.36 13.99
CA THR A 164 -10.55 -9.53 13.67
C THR A 164 -10.77 -9.64 12.17
N ARG A 165 -10.66 -10.86 11.63
CA ARG A 165 -11.07 -11.22 10.27
C ARG A 165 -12.56 -11.60 10.28
N ALA A 166 -13.29 -11.33 9.20
CA ALA A 166 -14.62 -11.89 9.01
C ALA A 166 -14.55 -13.39 8.66
N THR A 167 -15.61 -14.14 8.95
CA THR A 167 -15.78 -15.53 8.51
C THR A 167 -17.07 -15.63 7.69
N PRO A 168 -17.01 -15.91 6.37
CA PRO A 168 -15.81 -16.10 5.56
C PRO A 168 -14.98 -14.81 5.39
N PRO A 169 -13.68 -14.92 5.03
CA PRO A 169 -12.79 -13.77 4.83
C PRO A 169 -13.36 -12.76 3.82
N THR A 170 -13.30 -11.47 4.19
CA THR A 170 -13.72 -10.38 3.30
C THR A 170 -12.56 -9.96 2.40
N VAL A 171 -12.55 -10.49 1.17
CA VAL A 171 -11.61 -10.11 0.11
C VAL A 171 -11.97 -8.73 -0.44
N VAL A 172 -10.99 -7.84 -0.47
CA VAL A 172 -11.05 -6.53 -1.14
C VAL A 172 -10.56 -6.65 -2.59
N ALA A 173 -9.48 -7.40 -2.81
CA ALA A 173 -9.01 -7.74 -4.15
C ALA A 173 -8.25 -9.08 -4.19
N ALA A 174 -8.62 -9.97 -5.10
CA ALA A 174 -7.90 -11.22 -5.39
C ALA A 174 -7.84 -11.51 -6.90
N ALA A 175 -7.02 -12.47 -7.32
CA ALA A 175 -7.09 -12.98 -8.69
C ALA A 175 -8.48 -13.61 -8.95
N PRO A 176 -9.01 -13.58 -10.20
CA PRO A 176 -10.33 -14.13 -10.54
C PRO A 176 -10.35 -15.66 -10.66
N PHE A 177 -9.29 -16.32 -10.20
CA PHE A 177 -9.05 -17.75 -10.23
C PHE A 177 -8.43 -18.19 -8.91
N ARG A 178 -8.55 -19.47 -8.57
CA ARG A 178 -8.06 -20.05 -7.32
C ARG A 178 -6.56 -20.35 -7.37
N GLN A 179 -5.97 -20.61 -6.21
CA GLN A 179 -4.53 -20.83 -6.00
C GLN A 179 -3.90 -21.95 -6.86
N GLU A 180 -4.69 -22.92 -7.32
CA GLU A 180 -4.21 -24.02 -8.17
C GLU A 180 -3.90 -23.53 -9.61
N VAL A 181 -4.44 -22.38 -10.01
CA VAL A 181 -4.40 -21.85 -11.39
C VAL A 181 -3.17 -20.93 -11.60
N GLU A 182 -2.56 -21.02 -12.78
CA GLU A 182 -1.39 -20.20 -13.19
C GLU A 182 -0.19 -20.25 -12.20
N GLN A 183 0.03 -21.41 -11.58
CA GLN A 183 1.25 -21.71 -10.83
C GLN A 183 2.50 -21.55 -11.75
N GLY A 184 3.61 -21.05 -11.20
CA GLY A 184 4.82 -20.67 -11.94
C GLY A 184 5.29 -19.21 -11.79
N ARG A 185 4.37 -18.23 -11.78
CA ARG A 185 4.72 -16.84 -12.22
C ARG A 185 5.00 -15.65 -11.08
N HIS A 186 3.90 -16.02 -10.27
CA HIS A 186 3.25 -15.35 -9.08
C HIS A 186 1.89 -14.67 -9.38
N ARG A 187 0.92 -14.74 -8.45
CA ARG A 187 -0.48 -14.33 -8.70
C ARG A 187 -1.09 -13.51 -7.56
N GLY A 188 -1.91 -12.52 -7.90
CA GLY A 188 -2.81 -11.85 -6.95
C GLY A 188 -2.72 -10.32 -6.94
N PHE A 189 -3.08 -9.76 -5.79
CA PHE A 189 -2.83 -8.36 -5.43
C PHE A 189 -1.92 -8.28 -4.22
N PHE A 190 -0.99 -7.33 -4.21
CA PHE A 190 0.14 -7.26 -3.29
C PHE A 190 0.25 -5.86 -2.66
N ASN A 191 0.67 -5.83 -1.40
CA ASN A 191 1.23 -4.69 -0.68
C ASN A 191 0.46 -3.35 -0.87
N PRO A 192 -0.70 -3.20 -0.22
CA PRO A 192 -1.40 -1.93 -0.09
C PRO A 192 -0.51 -0.75 0.36
N SER A 193 -0.68 0.40 -0.31
CA SER A 193 -0.30 1.70 0.27
C SER A 193 -1.11 1.98 1.54
N ASN A 194 -0.74 3.02 2.30
CA ASN A 194 -1.66 3.57 3.28
C ASN A 194 -2.95 4.06 2.60
N ILE A 195 -4.01 4.20 3.39
CA ILE A 195 -5.26 4.83 2.96
C ILE A 195 -5.13 6.35 3.12
N VAL A 196 -5.60 7.12 2.14
CA VAL A 196 -5.65 8.60 2.17
C VAL A 196 -7.07 9.11 1.92
N ALA A 197 -7.44 10.27 2.47
CA ALA A 197 -8.74 10.91 2.22
C ALA A 197 -8.70 12.03 1.18
N ASP A 198 -9.69 12.04 0.27
CA ASP A 198 -10.08 13.25 -0.47
C ASP A 198 -11.61 13.40 -0.49
N GLY A 199 -12.09 14.48 0.14
CA GLY A 199 -13.52 14.71 0.40
C GLY A 199 -14.20 13.51 1.08
N ARG A 200 -15.26 13.00 0.43
CA ARG A 200 -16.01 11.80 0.90
C ARG A 200 -15.31 10.47 0.62
N TYR A 201 -14.28 10.46 -0.22
CA TYR A 201 -13.63 9.25 -0.67
C TYR A 201 -12.36 8.96 0.13
N ARG A 202 -12.01 7.68 0.21
CA ARG A 202 -10.70 7.20 0.62
C ARG A 202 -10.08 6.38 -0.50
N TYR A 203 -8.76 6.37 -0.58
CA TYR A 203 -7.99 5.75 -1.66
C TYR A 203 -6.83 4.93 -1.12
N PHE A 204 -6.46 3.85 -1.82
CA PHE A 204 -5.18 3.14 -1.65
C PHE A 204 -4.71 2.57 -2.99
N TYR A 205 -3.44 2.22 -3.10
CA TYR A 205 -2.85 1.51 -4.24
C TYR A 205 -2.49 0.08 -3.85
N ALA A 206 -2.68 -0.87 -4.75
CA ALA A 206 -2.08 -2.21 -4.62
C ALA A 206 -1.53 -2.67 -5.98
N SER A 207 -0.39 -3.37 -5.96
CA SER A 207 0.18 -3.98 -7.16
C SER A 207 -0.59 -5.24 -7.55
N THR A 208 -0.67 -5.53 -8.84
CA THR A 208 -1.06 -6.85 -9.34
C THR A 208 -0.02 -7.39 -10.31
N THR A 209 0.21 -8.71 -10.24
CA THR A 209 1.09 -9.42 -11.18
C THR A 209 0.42 -9.70 -12.54
N GLY A 210 -0.77 -9.14 -12.78
CA GLY A 210 -1.53 -9.29 -14.02
C GLY A 210 -2.05 -10.71 -14.27
N TRP A 211 -2.84 -10.89 -15.33
CA TRP A 211 -3.29 -12.17 -15.91
C TRP A 211 -3.96 -11.91 -17.28
N ALA A 212 -4.53 -12.93 -17.92
CA ALA A 212 -5.27 -12.76 -19.18
C ALA A 212 -6.45 -11.76 -19.01
N GLY A 213 -6.30 -10.54 -19.54
CA GLY A 213 -7.27 -9.45 -19.42
C GLY A 213 -7.00 -8.44 -18.30
N GLN A 214 -6.00 -8.65 -17.43
CA GLN A 214 -5.54 -7.67 -16.44
C GLN A 214 -4.06 -7.36 -16.66
N PRO A 215 -3.69 -6.13 -17.06
CA PRO A 215 -2.29 -5.72 -17.12
C PRO A 215 -1.58 -5.83 -15.76
N PHE A 216 -0.28 -6.12 -15.80
CA PHE A 216 0.62 -5.98 -14.65
C PHE A 216 0.74 -4.50 -14.24
N GLY A 217 0.93 -4.23 -12.94
CA GLY A 217 1.29 -2.91 -12.42
C GLY A 217 0.48 -2.52 -11.19
N VAL A 218 0.50 -1.23 -10.84
CA VAL A 218 -0.15 -0.72 -9.63
C VAL A 218 -1.54 -0.18 -9.94
N CYS A 219 -2.58 -0.68 -9.26
CA CYS A 219 -3.95 -0.22 -9.43
C CYS A 219 -4.39 0.67 -8.27
N LEU A 220 -5.02 1.81 -8.59
CA LEU A 220 -5.65 2.72 -7.63
C LEU A 220 -7.06 2.23 -7.28
N PHE A 221 -7.34 2.11 -5.98
CA PHE A 221 -8.64 1.76 -5.42
C PHE A 221 -9.29 2.95 -4.70
N ARG A 222 -10.62 2.98 -4.68
CA ARG A 222 -11.46 3.99 -4.02
C ARG A 222 -12.65 3.35 -3.29
N SER A 223 -13.00 3.87 -2.12
CA SER A 223 -14.29 3.65 -1.45
C SER A 223 -14.78 4.98 -0.85
N ASP A 224 -16.09 5.15 -0.73
CA ASP A 224 -16.71 6.22 0.08
C ASP A 224 -17.23 5.72 1.43
N GLU A 225 -16.98 4.45 1.75
CA GLU A 225 -17.24 3.80 3.03
C GLU A 225 -16.16 2.73 3.23
N PRO A 226 -15.01 3.06 3.85
CA PRO A 226 -13.90 2.12 4.05
C PRO A 226 -14.27 0.92 4.92
N SER A 227 -15.32 1.07 5.73
CA SER A 227 -15.76 0.08 6.71
C SER A 227 -16.79 -0.92 6.17
N ASP A 228 -17.20 -0.75 4.91
CA ASP A 228 -17.74 -1.81 4.07
C ASP A 228 -16.70 -2.15 2.98
N PRO A 229 -15.88 -3.18 3.18
CA PRO A 229 -14.81 -3.50 2.24
C PRO A 229 -15.35 -3.97 0.86
N ALA A 230 -16.62 -4.38 0.77
CA ALA A 230 -17.24 -4.74 -0.50
C ALA A 230 -17.55 -3.51 -1.40
N ARG A 231 -17.32 -2.28 -0.90
CA ARG A 231 -17.44 -1.01 -1.65
C ARG A 231 -16.16 -0.50 -2.29
N TRP A 232 -14.99 -1.07 -1.98
CA TRP A 232 -13.77 -0.77 -2.72
C TRP A 232 -13.92 -1.10 -4.22
N ARG A 233 -13.57 -0.14 -5.08
CA ARG A 233 -13.53 -0.28 -6.54
C ARG A 233 -12.16 0.15 -7.03
N ALA A 234 -11.62 -0.52 -8.05
CA ALA A 234 -10.42 -0.04 -8.73
C ALA A 234 -10.76 0.86 -9.93
N TYR A 235 -9.83 1.76 -10.26
CA TYR A 235 -9.89 2.58 -11.46
C TYR A 235 -9.70 1.72 -12.72
N ASP A 236 -10.64 1.78 -13.66
CA ASP A 236 -10.68 0.95 -14.87
C ASP A 236 -10.06 1.63 -16.11
N GLY A 237 -9.54 2.84 -15.97
CA GLY A 237 -9.07 3.69 -17.07
C GLY A 237 -10.03 4.82 -17.44
N LYS A 238 -11.24 4.83 -16.88
CA LYS A 238 -12.25 5.87 -17.05
C LYS A 238 -12.97 6.22 -15.74
N ASP A 239 -13.40 5.21 -14.99
CA ASP A 239 -14.19 5.31 -13.76
C ASP A 239 -13.68 4.34 -12.68
N PHE A 240 -14.23 4.42 -11.48
CA PHE A 240 -13.99 3.43 -10.42
C PHE A 240 -15.04 2.32 -10.45
N SER A 241 -15.00 1.49 -11.50
CA SER A 241 -15.96 0.39 -11.70
C SER A 241 -15.41 -0.97 -11.28
N ALA A 242 -14.09 -1.18 -11.32
CA ALA A 242 -13.52 -2.51 -11.34
C ALA A 242 -13.59 -3.23 -9.97
N ARG A 243 -13.80 -4.56 -9.99
CA ARG A 243 -14.00 -5.40 -8.80
C ARG A 243 -13.31 -6.75 -8.93
N PHE A 244 -12.74 -7.22 -7.83
CA PHE A 244 -11.92 -8.43 -7.76
C PHE A 244 -12.34 -9.33 -6.58
N PRO A 245 -13.53 -9.98 -6.66
CA PRO A 245 -14.11 -10.72 -5.54
C PRO A 245 -13.39 -12.03 -5.22
N ASN A 246 -13.65 -12.59 -4.04
CA ASN A 246 -13.17 -13.89 -3.58
C ASN A 246 -13.47 -15.03 -4.62
N PRO A 247 -12.46 -15.65 -5.26
CA PRO A 247 -12.64 -16.65 -6.32
C PRO A 247 -13.06 -18.04 -5.82
N TYR A 248 -13.14 -18.25 -4.50
CA TYR A 248 -13.66 -19.49 -3.94
C TYR A 248 -15.19 -19.48 -3.84
N LEU A 249 -15.82 -18.30 -3.78
CA LEU A 249 -17.27 -18.15 -3.70
C LEU A 249 -17.98 -18.52 -5.02
N LYS A 250 -19.07 -19.28 -4.92
CA LYS A 250 -19.84 -19.75 -6.09
C LYS A 250 -20.40 -18.58 -6.90
N GLY A 251 -19.98 -18.49 -8.16
CA GLY A 251 -20.45 -17.47 -9.10
C GLY A 251 -19.73 -16.11 -9.00
N ALA A 252 -18.71 -15.99 -8.15
CA ALA A 252 -17.84 -14.82 -8.14
C ALA A 252 -17.16 -14.64 -9.51
N LYS A 253 -17.20 -13.41 -10.04
CA LYS A 253 -16.54 -13.01 -11.28
C LYS A 253 -15.99 -11.59 -11.14
N PRO A 254 -14.83 -11.27 -11.73
CA PRO A 254 -14.34 -9.90 -11.75
C PRO A 254 -15.31 -9.01 -12.53
N THR A 255 -15.33 -7.72 -12.19
CA THR A 255 -15.98 -6.69 -13.00
C THR A 255 -14.88 -5.84 -13.61
N GLY A 256 -14.75 -5.85 -14.95
CA GLY A 256 -13.68 -5.15 -15.66
C GLY A 256 -12.27 -5.62 -15.28
N ALA A 257 -11.32 -4.73 -15.55
CA ALA A 257 -9.92 -4.81 -15.13
C ALA A 257 -9.51 -3.41 -14.63
N CYS A 258 -8.43 -3.32 -13.86
CA CYS A 258 -7.91 -2.04 -13.40
C CYS A 258 -6.79 -1.54 -14.31
N ALA A 259 -6.81 -0.25 -14.63
CA ALA A 259 -5.77 0.40 -15.41
C ALA A 259 -4.56 0.70 -14.51
N PRO A 260 -3.35 0.23 -14.83
CA PRO A 260 -2.16 0.54 -14.05
C PRO A 260 -1.83 2.03 -14.03
N VAL A 261 -1.49 2.54 -12.85
CA VAL A 261 -1.01 3.90 -12.63
C VAL A 261 0.52 3.90 -12.64
N ALA A 262 1.09 4.60 -13.62
CA ALA A 262 2.52 4.87 -13.74
C ALA A 262 2.97 5.99 -12.76
N PRO A 263 4.26 6.13 -12.43
CA PRO A 263 5.45 5.41 -12.94
C PRO A 263 5.83 4.16 -12.13
N PHE A 264 5.00 3.74 -11.17
CA PHE A 264 5.40 2.78 -10.12
C PHE A 264 5.77 1.38 -10.68
N PRO A 265 7.02 0.91 -10.51
CA PRO A 265 7.46 -0.41 -10.97
C PRO A 265 7.15 -1.52 -9.96
N ALA A 266 6.77 -1.13 -8.74
CA ALA A 266 6.64 -1.91 -7.54
C ALA A 266 5.53 -1.29 -6.65
N PRO A 267 5.08 -1.95 -5.56
CA PRO A 267 4.06 -1.41 -4.68
C PRO A 267 4.40 -0.02 -4.13
N VAL A 268 3.40 0.85 -4.06
CA VAL A 268 3.57 2.22 -3.56
C VAL A 268 3.71 2.20 -2.05
N GLY A 269 4.89 2.58 -1.57
CA GLY A 269 5.27 2.55 -0.16
C GLY A 269 4.32 3.37 0.71
N SER A 270 4.14 4.66 0.40
CA SER A 270 3.02 5.47 0.93
C SER A 270 2.63 6.59 -0.02
N VAL A 271 1.46 7.17 0.21
CA VAL A 271 0.98 8.41 -0.40
C VAL A 271 0.49 9.35 0.69
N SER A 272 0.82 10.63 0.59
CA SER A 272 0.44 11.64 1.58
C SER A 272 0.10 12.97 0.88
N ARG A 273 -0.93 13.68 1.35
CA ARG A 273 -1.36 14.96 0.76
C ARG A 273 -0.57 16.14 1.33
N HIS A 274 0.07 16.92 0.47
CA HIS A 274 0.77 18.13 0.86
C HIS A 274 -0.22 19.23 1.26
N ARG A 275 -0.20 19.67 2.52
CA ARG A 275 -1.17 20.62 3.08
C ARG A 275 -1.12 22.00 2.43
N GLY A 276 0.06 22.46 2.00
CA GLY A 276 0.22 23.80 1.41
C GLY A 276 -0.29 23.95 -0.03
N THR A 277 -0.37 22.86 -0.80
CA THR A 277 -0.74 22.90 -2.23
C THR A 277 -1.85 21.92 -2.63
N GLY A 278 -2.26 21.03 -1.73
CA GLY A 278 -3.25 19.98 -2.00
C GLY A 278 -2.76 18.85 -2.91
N ALA A 279 -1.49 18.89 -3.36
CA ALA A 279 -0.86 17.86 -4.19
C ALA A 279 -0.63 16.55 -3.44
N TRP A 280 -0.55 15.44 -4.15
CA TRP A 280 -0.21 14.12 -3.63
C TRP A 280 1.28 13.86 -3.80
N ILE A 281 1.93 13.38 -2.74
CA ILE A 281 3.32 12.90 -2.78
C ILE A 281 3.30 11.40 -2.55
N ALA A 282 3.89 10.63 -3.46
CA ALA A 282 4.12 9.19 -3.27
C ALA A 282 5.60 8.93 -2.97
N VAL A 283 5.87 8.00 -2.05
CA VAL A 283 7.20 7.40 -1.86
C VAL A 283 7.13 5.90 -2.09
N PHE A 284 8.11 5.34 -2.80
CA PHE A 284 8.12 3.95 -3.23
C PHE A 284 9.56 3.49 -3.49
N GLN A 285 9.76 2.20 -3.75
CA GLN A 285 11.08 1.63 -4.09
C GLN A 285 11.13 1.19 -5.55
N ALA A 286 12.32 1.18 -6.13
CA ALA A 286 12.57 0.70 -7.48
C ALA A 286 13.99 0.10 -7.59
N ALA A 287 14.12 -1.01 -8.31
CA ALA A 287 15.41 -1.46 -8.84
C ALA A 287 15.86 -0.57 -10.01
N SER A 288 17.13 -0.63 -10.37
CA SER A 288 17.64 0.08 -11.55
C SER A 288 17.13 -0.53 -12.86
N GLY A 289 16.71 0.31 -13.80
CA GLY A 289 16.18 -0.13 -15.10
C GLY A 289 15.07 0.79 -15.64
N GLY A 290 14.86 0.77 -16.96
CA GLY A 290 13.85 1.61 -17.61
C GLY A 290 14.08 3.10 -17.35
N VAL A 291 13.16 3.74 -16.60
CA VAL A 291 13.25 5.15 -16.20
C VAL A 291 13.97 5.38 -14.87
N PHE A 292 14.41 4.32 -14.18
CA PHE A 292 15.06 4.39 -12.87
C PHE A 292 16.59 4.24 -13.03
N PRO A 293 17.38 5.32 -12.97
CA PRO A 293 18.82 5.28 -13.27
C PRO A 293 19.66 4.59 -12.20
N ARG A 294 19.11 4.35 -11.00
CA ARG A 294 19.73 3.61 -9.89
C ARG A 294 18.65 2.94 -9.05
N SER A 295 19.00 1.87 -8.35
CA SER A 295 18.14 1.26 -7.34
C SER A 295 17.98 2.18 -6.12
N GLY A 296 16.81 2.13 -5.47
CA GLY A 296 16.59 2.79 -4.20
C GLY A 296 15.16 3.24 -3.92
N ILE A 297 15.01 4.18 -2.99
CA ILE A 297 13.75 4.81 -2.63
C ILE A 297 13.58 6.10 -3.45
N TYR A 298 12.42 6.23 -4.09
CA TYR A 298 12.04 7.33 -4.97
C TYR A 298 10.83 8.10 -4.42
N TRP A 299 10.63 9.33 -4.92
CA TRP A 299 9.36 10.04 -4.83
C TRP A 299 8.82 10.46 -6.20
N SER A 300 7.52 10.72 -6.26
CA SER A 300 6.84 11.44 -7.35
C SER A 300 5.69 12.28 -6.76
N THR A 301 5.15 13.21 -7.55
CA THR A 301 4.03 14.09 -7.20
C THR A 301 2.89 14.01 -8.20
N SER A 302 1.65 14.24 -7.76
CA SER A 302 0.43 14.21 -8.58
C SER A 302 -0.59 15.26 -8.10
N ARG A 303 -1.57 15.62 -8.94
CA ARG A 303 -2.74 16.44 -8.56
C ARG A 303 -4.02 15.62 -8.33
N ASP A 304 -4.10 14.43 -8.91
CA ASP A 304 -5.35 13.68 -9.11
C ASP A 304 -5.26 12.17 -8.78
N LEU A 305 -4.10 11.70 -8.27
CA LEU A 305 -3.76 10.28 -8.04
C LEU A 305 -3.65 9.43 -9.33
N LEU A 306 -3.69 10.03 -10.52
CA LEU A 306 -3.65 9.31 -11.80
C LEU A 306 -2.48 9.76 -12.68
N ALA A 307 -2.28 11.06 -12.85
CA ALA A 307 -1.13 11.65 -13.50
C ALA A 307 -0.04 11.94 -12.46
N TRP A 308 1.12 11.28 -12.61
CA TRP A 308 2.27 11.39 -11.72
C TRP A 308 3.51 11.94 -12.44
N ASP A 309 4.28 12.76 -11.75
CA ASP A 309 5.52 13.40 -12.22
C ASP A 309 6.66 12.37 -12.44
N ALA A 310 7.69 12.77 -13.19
CA ALA A 310 8.91 12.00 -13.35
C ALA A 310 9.53 11.65 -11.98
N PRO A 311 9.87 10.38 -11.73
CA PRO A 311 10.30 9.93 -10.40
C PRO A 311 11.72 10.41 -10.08
N ARG A 312 11.96 10.80 -8.83
CA ARG A 312 13.24 11.34 -8.35
C ARG A 312 13.78 10.51 -7.19
N LEU A 313 15.09 10.25 -7.19
CA LEU A 313 15.77 9.36 -6.24
C LEU A 313 16.02 10.08 -4.90
N LEU A 314 15.50 9.53 -3.80
CA LEU A 314 15.64 10.07 -2.45
C LEU A 314 16.78 9.39 -1.66
N ILE A 315 16.82 8.06 -1.69
CA ILE A 315 17.90 7.24 -1.12
C ILE A 315 18.36 6.26 -2.19
N ALA A 316 19.63 6.33 -2.60
CA ALA A 316 20.26 5.30 -3.43
C ALA A 316 20.59 4.06 -2.59
N GLY A 317 20.30 2.87 -3.12
CA GLY A 317 20.64 1.60 -2.48
C GLY A 317 19.91 0.42 -3.14
N SER A 318 20.48 -0.77 -3.03
CA SER A 318 19.85 -2.03 -3.46
C SER A 318 18.49 -2.22 -2.76
N THR A 319 17.51 -2.81 -3.42
CA THR A 319 16.13 -2.98 -2.92
C THR A 319 15.70 -4.44 -2.91
N LEU A 320 14.49 -4.75 -2.42
CA LEU A 320 13.89 -6.09 -2.55
C LEU A 320 13.55 -6.50 -4.01
N TYR A 321 13.77 -5.62 -4.99
CA TYR A 321 13.59 -5.88 -6.42
C TYR A 321 14.90 -6.01 -7.20
N ASP A 322 16.04 -5.89 -6.52
CA ASP A 322 17.37 -6.15 -7.08
C ASP A 322 17.83 -7.58 -6.73
N ASP A 323 18.84 -8.08 -7.44
CA ASP A 323 19.48 -9.36 -7.08
C ASP A 323 20.20 -9.23 -5.72
N PRO A 324 19.82 -10.00 -4.68
CA PRO A 324 20.47 -9.93 -3.37
C PRO A 324 21.94 -10.36 -3.41
N CYS A 325 22.38 -11.16 -4.40
CA CYS A 325 23.80 -11.45 -4.61
C CYS A 325 24.60 -10.17 -4.95
N GLY A 326 24.00 -9.24 -5.69
CA GLY A 326 24.59 -7.96 -6.07
C GLY A 326 24.44 -6.86 -5.02
N ALA A 327 23.71 -7.10 -3.92
CA ALA A 327 23.25 -6.07 -3.00
C ALA A 327 24.36 -5.27 -2.29
N GLY A 328 25.52 -5.89 -2.05
CA GLY A 328 26.61 -5.30 -1.24
C GLY A 328 26.44 -5.44 0.28
N GLY A 329 25.50 -6.27 0.75
CA GLY A 329 25.31 -6.59 2.17
C GLY A 329 24.23 -5.76 2.90
N GLU A 330 23.57 -4.82 2.22
CA GLU A 330 22.42 -4.07 2.75
C GLU A 330 21.41 -3.72 1.65
N LEU A 331 20.12 -3.81 1.97
CA LEU A 331 19.01 -3.33 1.15
C LEU A 331 18.25 -2.20 1.85
N VAL A 332 17.64 -1.31 1.08
CA VAL A 332 16.63 -0.35 1.53
C VAL A 332 15.26 -0.73 0.97
N SER A 333 14.23 -0.74 1.82
CA SER A 333 12.87 -1.16 1.43
C SER A 333 11.78 -0.42 2.22
N TYR A 334 10.53 -0.70 1.88
CA TYR A 334 9.32 -0.34 2.63
C TYR A 334 9.22 1.14 3.06
N PRO A 335 9.39 2.11 2.14
CA PRO A 335 9.35 3.53 2.47
C PRO A 335 7.94 4.02 2.83
N SER A 336 7.83 4.92 3.80
CA SER A 336 6.58 5.58 4.20
C SER A 336 6.84 7.00 4.68
N LEU A 337 6.07 7.98 4.20
CA LEU A 337 6.24 9.41 4.46
C LEU A 337 5.18 9.92 5.45
N ILE A 338 5.58 10.07 6.71
CA ILE A 338 4.71 10.38 7.84
C ILE A 338 5.14 11.73 8.46
N ASP A 339 4.22 12.67 8.60
CA ASP A 339 4.47 13.94 9.30
C ASP A 339 3.90 13.89 10.73
N PRO A 340 4.73 13.97 11.80
CA PRO A 340 4.25 14.03 13.18
C PRO A 340 3.22 15.13 13.46
N ALA A 341 3.29 16.25 12.73
CA ALA A 341 2.37 17.39 12.84
C ALA A 341 1.08 17.22 12.01
N ALA A 342 0.84 16.07 11.38
CA ALA A 342 -0.41 15.79 10.70
C ALA A 342 -1.60 15.81 11.68
N PRO A 343 -2.64 16.62 11.42
CA PRO A 343 -3.80 16.74 12.33
C PRO A 343 -4.75 15.54 12.23
N GLY A 344 -4.81 14.89 11.07
CA GLY A 344 -5.63 13.69 10.85
C GLY A 344 -5.12 12.47 11.63
N ARG A 345 -6.04 11.56 11.99
CA ARG A 345 -5.69 10.35 12.75
C ARG A 345 -4.85 9.34 11.96
N ASN A 346 -4.87 9.40 10.63
CA ASN A 346 -4.24 8.42 9.74
C ASN A 346 -2.90 8.90 9.15
N PHE A 347 -2.42 10.08 9.59
CA PHE A 347 -1.19 10.73 9.12
C PHE A 347 -1.10 10.88 7.59
N ASP A 348 -2.26 10.98 6.92
CA ASP A 348 -2.43 11.02 5.47
C ASP A 348 -2.11 12.38 4.82
N THR A 349 -1.55 13.33 5.58
CA THR A 349 -1.13 14.65 5.11
C THR A 349 0.25 15.04 5.64
N VAL A 350 1.00 15.83 4.87
CA VAL A 350 2.34 16.32 5.20
C VAL A 350 2.45 17.84 4.97
N GLY A 351 3.29 18.54 5.72
CA GLY A 351 3.62 19.94 5.48
C GLY A 351 4.87 20.11 4.61
N ASP A 352 5.52 21.27 4.72
CA ASP A 352 6.88 21.52 4.19
C ASP A 352 7.96 20.68 4.91
N THR A 353 7.58 19.91 5.94
CA THR A 353 8.39 18.90 6.60
C THR A 353 7.61 17.60 6.81
N ALA A 354 8.34 16.49 6.84
CA ALA A 354 7.85 15.16 7.20
C ALA A 354 9.02 14.28 7.70
N THR A 355 8.71 13.02 8.01
CA THR A 355 9.70 11.97 8.30
C THR A 355 9.51 10.81 7.32
N LEU A 356 10.59 10.45 6.61
CA LEU A 356 10.65 9.21 5.85
C LEU A 356 11.01 8.08 6.82
N PHE A 357 10.09 7.15 7.01
CA PHE A 357 10.35 5.83 7.58
C PHE A 357 10.73 4.88 6.44
N TYR A 358 11.68 3.98 6.67
CA TYR A 358 12.10 2.93 5.72
C TYR A 358 12.81 1.81 6.48
N VAL A 359 12.95 0.64 5.86
CA VAL A 359 13.63 -0.52 6.46
C VAL A 359 15.00 -0.71 5.82
N THR A 360 16.01 -0.97 6.64
CA THR A 360 17.32 -1.50 6.20
C THR A 360 17.39 -2.99 6.51
N LEU A 361 17.71 -3.81 5.51
CA LEU A 361 17.79 -5.27 5.61
C LEU A 361 19.21 -5.74 5.31
N ARG A 362 19.79 -6.66 6.10
CA ARG A 362 21.09 -7.26 5.77
C ARG A 362 20.94 -8.38 4.74
N THR A 363 21.96 -8.54 3.89
CA THR A 363 22.14 -9.77 3.10
C THR A 363 23.42 -10.50 3.51
N LYS A 364 23.40 -11.83 3.45
CA LYS A 364 24.52 -12.73 3.72
C LYS A 364 24.88 -13.46 2.43
N GLY A 365 25.72 -12.83 1.62
CA GLY A 365 25.81 -13.18 0.21
C GLY A 365 24.45 -12.90 -0.45
N CYS A 366 23.88 -13.92 -1.10
CA CYS A 366 22.57 -13.85 -1.77
C CYS A 366 21.36 -14.01 -0.82
N GLU A 367 21.56 -14.36 0.45
CA GLU A 367 20.47 -14.59 1.40
C GLU A 367 19.98 -13.27 2.03
N ILE A 368 18.69 -12.94 1.89
CA ILE A 368 18.06 -11.80 2.60
C ILE A 368 17.70 -12.25 4.01
N THR A 369 18.27 -11.63 5.04
CA THR A 369 18.16 -12.14 6.41
C THR A 369 16.99 -11.53 7.20
N SER A 370 16.81 -12.04 8.43
CA SER A 370 15.92 -11.46 9.44
C SER A 370 16.56 -10.26 10.18
N GLU A 371 17.82 -9.89 9.91
CA GLU A 371 18.41 -8.67 10.47
C GLU A 371 17.88 -7.44 9.73
N ARG A 372 16.76 -6.91 10.24
CA ARG A 372 16.02 -5.80 9.67
C ARG A 372 15.75 -4.73 10.72
N ASP A 373 16.21 -3.52 10.45
CA ASP A 373 16.04 -2.35 11.32
C ASP A 373 15.05 -1.36 10.68
N LEU A 374 14.10 -0.85 11.46
CA LEU A 374 13.22 0.25 11.04
C LEU A 374 13.95 1.56 11.28
N MET A 375 14.18 2.31 10.22
CA MET A 375 14.91 3.58 10.22
C MET A 375 13.94 4.72 9.94
N ARG A 376 14.25 5.92 10.46
CA ARG A 376 13.56 7.16 10.10
C ARG A 376 14.54 8.31 9.85
N ARG A 377 14.22 9.19 8.92
CA ARG A 377 15.02 10.38 8.57
C ARG A 377 14.11 11.56 8.27
N ALA A 378 14.51 12.75 8.72
CA ALA A 378 13.73 13.97 8.45
C ALA A 378 13.77 14.32 6.96
N VAL A 379 12.68 14.91 6.46
CA VAL A 379 12.51 15.35 5.08
C VAL A 379 12.02 16.79 5.09
N THR A 380 12.66 17.68 4.34
CA THR A 380 12.05 18.94 3.90
C THR A 380 11.40 18.73 2.55
N ILE A 381 10.20 19.30 2.40
CA ILE A 381 9.31 19.15 1.25
C ILE A 381 9.12 20.54 0.65
N LYS A 382 9.19 20.64 -0.67
CA LYS A 382 8.72 21.80 -1.42
C LYS A 382 7.91 21.32 -2.62
N VAL A 383 6.72 21.84 -2.78
CA VAL A 383 5.86 21.65 -3.95
C VAL A 383 5.59 23.02 -4.55
N TRP A 384 5.78 23.16 -5.85
CA TRP A 384 5.46 24.40 -6.58
C TRP A 384 3.99 24.37 -7.04
N PRO A 385 3.37 25.54 -7.30
CA PRO A 385 1.93 25.66 -7.60
C PRO A 385 1.42 24.81 -8.78
#